data_AF-A0A2V8BQQ8-F1
#
_entry.id   AF-A0A2V8BQQ8-F1
#
_cell.length_a   1.000
_cell.length_b   1.000
_cell.length_c   1.000
_cell.angle_alpha   90.00
_cell.angle_beta   90.00
_cell.angle_gamma   90.00
#
_symmetry.space_group_name_H-M   'P 1'
#
loop_
_entity.id
_entity.type
_entity.pdbx_description
1 polymer ?
#
loop_
_entity_poly.entity_id
_entity_poly.type
_entity_poly.pdbx_seq_one_letter_code
_entity_poly.pdbx_strand_id
1 'polypeptide(L)'
;MAIAKQKSGFDFAMRDGYRLWQKAYYERVLRDEEASAEIIRYILANPVRSGLVAEPAEYPFWGSGVHTRDDLIELIARERHR
;
A
#
# COMPACT_ATOMS: atom_id res chain seq x y z
N MET A 1 12.35 -0.56 -6.73
CA MET A 1 11.15 -0.89 -7.53
C MET A 1 11.39 -1.53 -8.91
N ALA A 2 12.57 -1.35 -9.53
CA ALA A 2 12.84 -1.78 -10.90
C ALA A 2 12.56 -3.27 -11.18
N ILE A 3 13.05 -4.18 -10.31
CA ILE A 3 12.94 -5.63 -10.55
C ILE A 3 11.48 -6.11 -10.51
N ALA A 4 10.68 -5.64 -9.53
CA ALA A 4 9.29 -6.06 -9.42
C ALA A 4 8.45 -5.59 -10.63
N LYS A 5 8.62 -4.33 -11.06
CA LYS A 5 7.93 -3.81 -12.26
C LYS A 5 8.38 -4.50 -13.54
N GLN A 6 9.66 -4.81 -13.67
CA GLN A 6 10.21 -5.49 -14.86
C GLN A 6 9.65 -6.90 -15.01
N LYS A 7 9.73 -7.72 -13.96
CA LYS A 7 9.24 -9.12 -14.00
C LYS A 7 7.75 -9.18 -14.26
N SER A 8 6.95 -8.53 -13.40
CA SER A 8 5.49 -8.51 -13.57
C SER A 8 5.05 -7.88 -14.89
N GLY A 9 5.77 -6.85 -15.38
CA GLY A 9 5.48 -6.24 -16.66
C GLY A 9 5.78 -7.15 -17.85
N PHE A 10 6.87 -7.92 -17.80
CA PHE A 10 7.20 -8.92 -18.81
C PHE A 10 6.17 -10.06 -18.82
N ASP A 11 5.90 -10.67 -17.67
CA ASP A 11 4.98 -11.79 -17.55
C ASP A 11 3.57 -11.41 -18.03
N PHE A 12 3.11 -10.21 -17.65
CA PHE A 12 1.82 -9.69 -18.08
C PHE A 12 1.78 -9.40 -19.59
N ALA A 13 2.83 -8.77 -20.15
CA ALA A 13 2.87 -8.50 -21.59
C ALA A 13 2.87 -9.79 -22.42
N MET A 14 3.54 -10.84 -21.94
CA MET A 14 3.53 -12.16 -22.58
C MET A 14 2.15 -12.83 -22.53
N ARG A 15 1.38 -12.62 -21.46
CA ARG A 15 0.06 -13.23 -21.28
C ARG A 15 -1.06 -12.44 -21.96
N ASP A 16 -1.05 -11.11 -21.85
CA ASP A 16 -2.18 -10.23 -22.20
C ASP A 16 -1.88 -9.29 -23.38
N GLY A 17 -0.63 -9.16 -23.82
CA GLY A 17 -0.26 -8.43 -25.04
C GLY A 17 -0.15 -6.90 -24.93
N TYR A 18 -0.27 -6.33 -23.72
CA TYR A 18 -0.09 -4.88 -23.49
C TYR A 18 0.74 -4.57 -22.24
N ARG A 19 1.13 -3.30 -22.09
CA ARG A 19 1.96 -2.84 -20.97
C ARG A 19 1.12 -2.71 -19.69
N LEU A 20 1.53 -3.43 -18.65
CA LEU A 20 0.88 -3.37 -17.33
C LEU A 20 1.11 -2.03 -16.60
N TRP A 21 2.35 -1.54 -16.60
CA TRP A 21 2.76 -0.44 -15.73
C TRP A 21 2.85 0.90 -16.45
N GLN A 22 2.43 1.97 -15.77
CA GLN A 22 2.77 3.34 -16.13
C GLN A 22 4.28 3.59 -16.05
N LYS A 23 4.76 4.57 -16.83
CA LYS A 23 6.17 5.01 -16.83
C LYS A 23 6.51 5.67 -15.47
N ALA A 24 7.72 5.39 -14.96
CA ALA A 24 8.21 5.86 -13.66
C ALA A 24 7.39 5.37 -12.45
N TYR A 25 7.72 5.85 -11.25
CA TYR A 25 7.00 5.61 -10.01
C TYR A 25 7.19 6.82 -9.08
N TYR A 26 6.26 7.01 -8.14
CA TYR A 26 6.40 8.03 -7.11
C TYR A 26 7.28 7.50 -5.97
N GLU A 27 8.23 8.32 -5.51
CA GLU A 27 9.13 8.00 -4.41
C GLU A 27 9.24 9.20 -3.47
N ARG A 28 9.08 8.96 -2.17
CA ARG A 28 9.22 9.96 -1.11
C ARG A 28 10.01 9.36 0.05
N VAL A 29 11.13 9.98 0.41
CA VAL A 29 11.93 9.59 1.58
C VAL A 29 11.27 10.15 2.84
N LEU A 30 11.03 9.28 3.82
CA LEU A 30 10.50 9.66 5.13
C LEU A 30 11.66 10.00 6.08
N ARG A 31 11.46 11.00 6.96
CA ARG A 31 12.54 11.54 7.84
C ARG A 31 12.19 11.55 9.33
N ASP A 32 10.97 11.19 9.70
CA ASP A 32 10.42 11.27 11.06
C ASP A 32 9.36 10.17 11.26
N GLU A 33 9.19 9.72 12.50
CA GLU A 33 8.26 8.67 12.92
C GLU A 33 6.79 9.10 12.80
N GLU A 34 6.43 10.34 13.11
CA GLU A 34 5.04 10.82 12.94
C GLU A 34 4.65 10.80 11.45
N ALA A 35 5.58 11.18 10.57
CA ALA A 35 5.40 11.06 9.13
C ALA A 35 5.24 9.61 8.66
N SER A 36 5.79 8.64 9.39
CA SER A 36 5.62 7.21 9.09
C SER A 36 4.22 6.71 9.45
N ALA A 37 3.69 7.12 10.60
CA ALA A 37 2.33 6.77 11.01
C ALA A 37 1.27 7.34 10.04
N GLU A 38 1.44 8.58 9.59
CA GLU A 38 0.55 9.21 8.60
C GLU A 38 0.54 8.46 7.27
N ILE A 39 1.72 8.05 6.79
CA ILE A 39 1.83 7.28 5.55
C ILE A 39 1.22 5.89 5.69
N ILE A 40 1.40 5.22 6.83
CA ILE A 40 0.74 3.94 7.11
C ILE A 40 -0.78 4.14 7.06
N ARG A 41 -1.33 5.15 7.73
CA ARG A 41 -2.77 5.48 7.67
C ARG A 41 -3.25 5.69 6.24
N TYR A 42 -2.50 6.46 5.46
CA TYR A 42 -2.82 6.70 4.06
C TYR A 42 -2.88 5.39 3.25
N ILE A 43 -1.86 4.54 3.38
CA ILE A 43 -1.80 3.26 2.66
C ILE A 43 -3.01 2.37 3.03
N LEU A 44 -3.31 2.24 4.32
CA LEU A 44 -4.41 1.41 4.82
C LEU A 44 -5.79 1.96 4.46
N ALA A 45 -5.94 3.28 4.35
CA ALA A 45 -7.18 3.92 3.96
C ALA A 45 -7.44 3.87 2.44
N ASN A 46 -6.43 3.63 1.60
CA ASN A 46 -6.59 3.68 0.14
C ASN A 46 -7.66 2.73 -0.42
N PRO A 47 -7.73 1.45 0.00
CA PRO A 47 -8.79 0.54 -0.45
C PRO A 47 -10.20 1.05 -0.14
N VAL A 48 -10.38 1.68 1.02
CA VAL A 48 -11.66 2.30 1.43
C VAL A 48 -11.94 3.53 0.56
N ARG A 49 -10.95 4.40 0.37
CA ARG A 49 -11.06 5.61 -0.46
C ARG A 49 -11.38 5.29 -1.93
N SER A 50 -10.90 4.16 -2.43
CA SER A 50 -11.22 3.67 -3.78
C SER A 50 -12.52 2.87 -3.85
N GLY A 51 -13.23 2.69 -2.74
CA GLY A 51 -14.50 1.95 -2.68
C GLY A 51 -14.38 0.44 -2.84
N LEU A 52 -13.20 -0.15 -2.61
CA LEU A 52 -13.00 -1.60 -2.73
C LEU A 52 -13.53 -2.35 -1.51
N VAL A 53 -13.50 -1.73 -0.33
CA VAL A 53 -13.92 -2.29 0.96
C VAL A 53 -14.50 -1.18 1.85
N ALA A 54 -15.26 -1.54 2.89
CA ALA A 54 -15.81 -0.57 3.84
C ALA A 54 -14.78 -0.23 4.93
N GLU A 55 -13.93 -1.19 5.31
CA GLU A 55 -12.92 -1.04 6.36
C GLU A 55 -11.54 -1.54 5.91
N PRO A 56 -10.43 -0.96 6.42
CA PRO A 56 -9.07 -1.38 6.04
C PRO A 56 -8.79 -2.86 6.30
N ALA A 57 -9.35 -3.44 7.37
CA ALA A 57 -9.15 -4.83 7.76
C ALA A 57 -9.66 -5.84 6.70
N GLU A 58 -10.67 -5.44 5.92
CA GLU A 58 -11.29 -6.28 4.90
C GLU A 58 -10.44 -6.43 3.64
N TYR A 59 -9.46 -5.54 3.40
CA TYR A 59 -8.58 -5.63 2.24
C TYR A 59 -7.40 -6.57 2.53
N PRO A 60 -7.29 -7.75 1.89
CA PRO A 60 -6.30 -8.76 2.27
C PRO A 60 -4.90 -8.49 1.70
N PHE A 61 -4.76 -7.52 0.78
CA PHE A 61 -3.54 -7.32 -0.01
C PHE A 61 -2.61 -6.22 0.54
N TRP A 62 -2.70 -5.93 1.83
CA TRP A 62 -1.70 -5.12 2.54
C TRP A 62 -1.10 -5.91 3.71
N GLY A 63 0.12 -5.54 4.10
CA GLY A 63 0.84 -6.15 5.21
C GLY A 63 2.15 -5.43 5.48
N SER A 64 2.87 -5.88 6.50
CA SER A 64 4.19 -5.41 6.85
C SER A 64 5.09 -6.59 7.20
N GLY A 65 6.38 -6.48 6.90
CA GLY A 65 7.39 -7.43 7.37
C GLY A 65 7.91 -7.13 8.78
N VAL A 66 7.49 -6.00 9.38
CA VAL A 66 7.96 -5.50 10.67
C VAL A 66 6.85 -5.51 11.73
N HIS A 67 5.62 -5.16 11.33
CA HIS A 67 4.46 -5.08 12.23
C HIS A 67 3.39 -6.09 11.80
N THR A 68 2.63 -6.61 12.77
CA THR A 68 1.48 -7.45 12.46
C THR A 68 0.33 -6.60 11.90
N ARG A 69 -0.66 -7.25 11.27
CA ARG A 69 -1.87 -6.53 10.81
C ARG A 69 -2.64 -5.94 11.98
N ASP A 70 -2.68 -6.65 13.11
CA ASP A 70 -3.37 -6.20 14.30
C ASP A 70 -2.70 -4.95 14.90
N ASP A 71 -1.36 -4.92 14.99
CA ASP A 71 -0.62 -3.73 15.45
C ASP A 71 -0.94 -2.49 14.60
N LEU A 72 -1.01 -2.68 13.27
CA LEU A 72 -1.28 -1.60 12.33
C LEU A 72 -2.75 -1.15 12.36
N ILE A 73 -3.68 -2.06 12.61
CA ILE A 73 -5.09 -1.73 12.83
C ILE A 73 -5.24 -0.95 14.15
N GLU A 74 -4.51 -1.34 15.19
CA GLU A 74 -4.53 -0.62 16.46
C GLU A 74 -3.95 0.79 16.32
N LEU A 75 -2.84 0.94 15.58
CA LEU A 75 -2.23 2.24 15.27
C LEU A 75 -3.24 3.22 14.65
N ILE A 76 -4.04 2.76 13.68
CA ILE A 76 -5.05 3.61 13.03
C ILE A 76 -6.28 3.86 13.91
N ALA A 77 -6.58 2.96 14.85
CA ALA A 77 -7.70 3.12 15.78
C ALA A 77 -7.40 4.15 16.87
N ARG A 78 -6.18 4.15 17.43
CA ARG A 78 -5.75 5.04 18.53
C ARG A 78 -5.83 6.53 18.19
N GLU A 79 -5.66 6.91 16.93
CA GLU A 79 -5.71 8.31 16.50
C GLU A 79 -7.11 8.82 16.13
N ARG A 80 -8.09 7.95 15.85
CA ARG A 80 -9.48 8.38 15.62
C ARG A 80 -10.13 9.06 16.84
N HIS A 81 -9.49 8.96 18.00
CA HIS A 81 -9.94 9.49 19.29
C HIS A 81 -9.18 10.74 19.76
N ARG A 82 -8.35 11.35 18.91
CA ARG A 82 -7.78 12.69 19.16
C ARG A 82 -8.58 13.78 18.43
#